data_AF-G4REQ1-F1
#
_entry.id   AF-G4REQ1-F1
#
_cell.length_a   1.000
_cell.length_b   1.000
_cell.length_c   1.000
_cell.angle_alpha   90.00
_cell.angle_beta   90.00
_cell.angle_gamma   90.00
#
_symmetry.space_group_name_H-M   'P 1'
#
loop_
_entity.id
_entity.type
_entity.pdbx_description
1 polymer ?
#
loop_
_entity_poly.entity_id
_entity_poly.type
_entity_poly.pdbx_seq_one_letter_code
_entity_poly.pdbx_strand_id
1 'polypeptide(L)'
;MSSFPVVVSLQETDPLLKAGMAVETSLQGETGEFAFSLGAVVAMMLAGSWLAAHYFLPFLAAALLRKKNTSGDEGRIVRVYGDLVRRFLPLGIPVVLASYGLVVVGGMAFGLLKSEMFPLSERAEFLIYLDMPKGTAITATRDEALAVDRWLRDDALNPEVLNTTTFVGHGGPRFYLALSPANTDPSSAFILVNTTSYQGAVEAADRARAHLFENHPAARARVTRLSMGGGESGIVEVQIRGPDADVMLAAAKKVEAAYADIPGIVLNENDWGNKVIKVVIDVAQDQARELGVTSREISDVLNTYFSGTTYSTFRDGPDSIPIVLRAEPGFRDSLEDIANLSIPVDTGLIALDQVATFRPQLELSQLRRENQVRQIVISGKSAILSAREIEQAIRPTLDGLDLGPDYQIEIGGETADSAETNAKLAAGMPLALIVMIAALVFQFNSARRVVLTFMTIPLIVIGAPLTLFLTGQPLSFFAILGLISLMGIIINNAIVLIDQIDIERQTLDRDEAIVVAAKKRLRPVMLTSLTTILGLLPMALFDGALFEPMATLMIGGLLFASPLTLLFVPCGYRLMFAQTKSLAQPEMSRS
;
A
#
# COMPACT_ATOMS: atom_id res chain seq x y z
N MET A 1 53.89 8.53 -21.29
CA MET A 1 52.79 7.76 -21.92
C MET A 1 52.97 6.32 -21.51
N SER A 2 52.57 6.00 -20.29
CA SER A 2 52.78 4.72 -19.65
C SER A 2 52.00 4.74 -18.33
N SER A 3 51.25 3.68 -18.07
CA SER A 3 50.70 3.34 -16.76
C SER A 3 49.52 4.20 -16.26
N PHE A 4 48.41 4.22 -17.01
CA PHE A 4 47.07 4.32 -16.41
C PHE A 4 46.60 2.88 -16.17
N PRO A 5 46.73 2.30 -14.96
CA PRO A 5 46.28 0.94 -14.75
C PRO A 5 44.75 0.97 -14.58
N VAL A 6 44.03 0.34 -15.50
CA VAL A 6 43.13 -0.83 -15.32
C VAL A 6 42.14 -0.87 -14.13
N VAL A 7 42.15 0.07 -13.20
CA VAL A 7 41.40 0.05 -11.92
C VAL A 7 39.94 0.49 -12.09
N VAL A 8 39.55 1.03 -13.24
CA VAL A 8 38.15 1.37 -13.54
C VAL A 8 37.38 0.15 -14.10
N SER A 9 38.05 -0.95 -14.42
CA SER A 9 37.47 -2.01 -15.28
C SER A 9 36.52 -3.01 -14.60
N LEU A 10 36.10 -2.81 -13.35
CA LEU A 10 35.18 -3.72 -12.65
C LEU A 10 34.14 -3.02 -11.76
N GLN A 11 34.00 -1.70 -11.86
CA GLN A 11 33.22 -0.93 -10.88
C GLN A 11 31.69 -0.98 -11.08
N GLU A 12 31.14 -1.39 -12.23
CA GLU A 12 29.76 -0.99 -12.55
C GLU A 12 28.98 -2.02 -13.40
N THR A 13 28.89 -3.26 -12.90
CA THR A 13 27.60 -3.95 -12.94
C THR A 13 27.13 -3.99 -11.51
N ASP A 14 26.36 -2.97 -11.11
CA ASP A 14 26.04 -2.75 -9.71
C ASP A 14 25.43 -4.03 -9.12
N PRO A 15 26.12 -4.72 -8.20
CA PRO A 15 25.61 -5.93 -7.59
C PRO A 15 24.37 -5.66 -6.74
N LEU A 16 24.23 -4.40 -6.30
CA LEU A 16 23.05 -3.88 -5.63
C LEU A 16 21.84 -3.85 -6.58
N LEU A 17 22.07 -3.74 -7.90
CA LEU A 17 21.02 -3.82 -8.91
C LEU A 17 20.42 -5.22 -9.00
N LYS A 18 21.29 -6.25 -9.04
CA LYS A 18 20.85 -7.64 -9.06
C LYS A 18 20.27 -8.07 -7.72
N ALA A 19 20.77 -7.51 -6.61
CA ALA A 19 20.24 -7.74 -5.27
C ALA A 19 18.87 -7.08 -5.05
N GLY A 20 18.74 -5.78 -5.37
CA GLY A 20 17.49 -5.03 -5.32
C GLY A 20 16.44 -5.63 -6.25
N MET A 21 16.79 -5.93 -7.51
CA MET A 21 15.94 -6.67 -8.43
C MET A 21 15.56 -8.06 -7.91
N ALA A 22 16.44 -8.77 -7.20
CA ALA A 22 16.09 -10.10 -6.68
C ALA A 22 15.03 -10.01 -5.57
N VAL A 23 15.01 -8.93 -4.77
CA VAL A 23 13.92 -8.66 -3.83
C VAL A 23 12.67 -8.23 -4.60
N GLU A 24 12.78 -7.28 -5.53
CA GLU A 24 11.65 -6.70 -6.25
C GLU A 24 10.97 -7.72 -7.20
N THR A 25 11.73 -8.62 -7.85
CA THR A 25 11.19 -9.68 -8.71
C THR A 25 10.61 -10.86 -7.92
N SER A 26 10.90 -10.96 -6.62
CA SER A 26 10.28 -11.97 -5.73
C SER A 26 8.89 -11.56 -5.24
N LEU A 27 8.53 -10.28 -5.37
CA LEU A 27 7.21 -9.77 -5.02
C LEU A 27 6.21 -10.12 -6.13
N GLN A 28 5.23 -10.96 -5.79
CA GLN A 28 4.07 -11.24 -6.64
C GLN A 28 2.85 -10.47 -6.13
N GLY A 29 1.98 -10.01 -7.05
CA GLY A 29 0.77 -9.23 -6.74
C GLY A 29 0.90 -7.74 -7.10
N GLU A 30 -0.12 -6.94 -6.78
CA GLU A 30 -0.19 -5.50 -7.13
C GLU A 30 1.06 -4.72 -6.67
N THR A 31 1.50 -4.97 -5.43
CA THR A 31 2.71 -4.35 -4.85
C THR A 31 3.98 -4.70 -5.63
N GLY A 32 4.05 -5.92 -6.19
CA GLY A 32 5.18 -6.38 -7.00
C GLY A 32 5.23 -5.71 -8.37
N GLU A 33 4.08 -5.42 -8.99
CA GLU A 33 4.03 -4.71 -10.27
C GLU A 33 4.58 -3.27 -10.14
N PHE A 34 4.21 -2.56 -9.08
CA PHE A 34 4.77 -1.25 -8.77
C PHE A 34 6.28 -1.32 -8.54
N ALA A 35 6.74 -2.23 -7.68
CA ALA A 35 8.15 -2.38 -7.35
C ALA A 35 9.00 -2.75 -8.56
N PHE A 36 8.51 -3.68 -9.41
CA PHE A 36 9.22 -4.13 -10.61
C PHE A 36 9.44 -2.98 -11.60
N SER A 37 8.42 -2.16 -11.86
CA SER A 37 8.54 -1.06 -12.81
C SER A 37 9.58 -0.03 -12.38
N LEU A 38 9.58 0.34 -11.09
CA LEU A 38 10.56 1.26 -10.53
C LEU A 38 11.98 0.69 -10.62
N GLY A 39 12.17 -0.55 -10.17
CA GLY A 39 13.44 -1.26 -10.21
C GLY A 39 14.02 -1.38 -11.61
N ALA A 40 13.19 -1.78 -12.59
CA ALA A 40 13.58 -1.93 -13.98
C ALA A 40 14.02 -0.59 -14.61
N VAL A 41 13.29 0.50 -14.35
CA VAL A 41 13.66 1.83 -14.85
C VAL A 41 14.97 2.30 -14.24
N VAL A 42 15.15 2.16 -12.91
CA VAL A 42 16.39 2.52 -12.24
C VAL A 42 17.57 1.69 -12.80
N ALA A 43 17.37 0.40 -13.02
CA ALA A 43 18.36 -0.49 -13.62
C ALA A 43 18.79 -0.05 -15.02
N MET A 44 17.82 0.23 -15.89
CA MET A 44 18.10 0.70 -17.25
C MET A 44 18.79 2.07 -17.24
N MET A 45 18.35 2.99 -16.37
CA MET A 45 18.95 4.32 -16.26
C MET A 45 20.39 4.28 -15.73
N LEU A 46 20.67 3.43 -14.74
CA LEU A 46 22.03 3.23 -14.23
C LEU A 46 22.94 2.58 -15.27
N ALA A 47 22.46 1.54 -15.97
CA ALA A 47 23.22 0.92 -17.06
C ALA A 47 23.50 1.90 -18.21
N GLY A 48 22.52 2.73 -18.58
CA GLY A 48 22.68 3.79 -19.56
C GLY A 48 23.66 4.88 -19.09
N SER A 49 23.54 5.31 -17.83
CA SER A 49 24.44 6.29 -17.20
C SER A 49 25.88 5.78 -17.18
N TRP A 50 26.06 4.50 -16.89
CA TRP A 50 27.36 3.83 -16.91
C TRP A 50 28.03 3.88 -18.29
N LEU A 51 27.29 3.48 -19.34
CA LEU A 51 27.76 3.55 -20.72
C LEU A 51 28.08 5.00 -21.11
N ALA A 52 27.24 5.95 -20.71
CA ALA A 52 27.47 7.38 -20.94
C ALA A 52 28.77 7.85 -20.25
N ALA A 53 29.00 7.44 -19.01
CA ALA A 53 30.19 7.81 -18.23
C ALA A 53 31.49 7.25 -18.84
N HIS A 54 31.45 6.06 -19.46
CA HIS A 54 32.64 5.44 -20.06
C HIS A 54 32.94 5.93 -21.48
N TYR A 55 31.92 6.13 -22.31
CA TYR A 55 32.11 6.42 -23.73
C TYR A 55 31.91 7.89 -24.09
N PHE A 56 30.91 8.55 -23.51
CA PHE A 56 30.55 9.92 -23.87
C PHE A 56 31.30 10.94 -23.04
N LEU A 57 31.40 10.74 -21.71
CA LEU A 57 31.99 11.72 -20.81
C LEU A 57 33.48 12.00 -21.09
N PRO A 58 34.36 11.00 -21.35
CA PRO A 58 35.76 11.26 -21.66
C PRO A 58 35.94 11.99 -22.99
N PHE A 59 35.11 11.67 -23.98
CA PHE A 59 35.08 12.36 -25.27
C PHE A 59 34.67 13.83 -25.08
N LEU A 60 33.58 14.08 -24.34
CA LEU A 60 33.08 15.43 -24.09
C LEU A 60 34.07 16.26 -23.26
N ALA A 61 34.72 15.64 -22.28
CA ALA A 61 35.78 16.23 -21.48
C ALA A 61 36.98 16.63 -22.35
N ALA A 62 37.43 15.76 -23.26
CA ALA A 62 38.52 16.06 -24.18
C ALA A 62 38.16 17.18 -25.17
N ALA A 63 36.90 17.25 -25.60
CA ALA A 63 36.43 18.26 -26.56
C ALA A 63 36.20 19.65 -25.92
N LEU A 64 35.67 19.71 -24.69
CA LEU A 64 35.23 20.96 -24.06
C LEU A 64 36.20 21.51 -23.00
N LEU A 65 36.95 20.66 -22.30
CA LEU A 65 37.82 21.12 -21.21
C LEU A 65 39.14 21.67 -21.75
N ARG A 66 39.37 22.96 -21.55
CA ARG A 66 40.68 23.58 -21.78
C ARG A 66 41.64 23.22 -20.64
N LYS A 67 42.89 22.90 -20.99
CA LYS A 67 43.97 22.59 -20.05
C LYS A 67 44.19 23.78 -19.09
N LYS A 68 43.81 23.62 -17.82
CA LYS A 68 44.03 24.62 -16.77
C LYS A 68 45.23 24.18 -15.93
N ASN A 69 46.35 24.89 -16.05
CA ASN A 69 47.48 24.76 -15.14
C ASN A 69 47.13 25.52 -13.84
N THR A 70 46.42 24.87 -12.94
CA THR A 70 46.27 25.37 -11.56
C THR A 70 46.76 24.31 -10.59
N SER A 71 47.99 24.50 -10.12
CA SER A 71 48.41 24.12 -8.77
C SER A 71 47.62 24.96 -7.76
N GLY A 72 46.33 24.66 -7.65
CA GLY A 72 45.40 25.39 -6.79
C GLY A 72 45.56 24.96 -5.34
N ASP A 73 45.80 25.92 -4.46
CA ASP A 73 45.88 25.77 -3.01
C ASP A 73 44.67 24.98 -2.46
N GLU A 74 44.90 24.10 -1.47
CA GLU A 74 43.83 23.28 -0.90
C GLU A 74 42.71 24.19 -0.37
N GLY A 75 41.51 24.08 -0.92
CA GLY A 75 40.37 24.91 -0.52
C GLY A 75 40.10 24.76 0.98
N ARG A 76 39.72 25.87 1.65
CA ARG A 76 39.60 25.96 3.12
C ARG A 76 38.76 24.85 3.75
N ILE A 77 37.68 24.43 3.10
CA ILE A 77 36.81 23.33 3.55
C ILE A 77 37.54 21.99 3.60
N VAL A 78 38.38 21.70 2.60
CA VAL A 78 39.14 20.44 2.50
C VAL A 78 40.23 20.39 3.59
N ARG A 79 40.89 21.52 3.86
CA ARG A 79 41.85 21.63 4.98
C ARG A 79 41.19 21.38 6.33
N VAL A 80 40.11 22.10 6.63
CA VAL A 80 39.38 21.96 7.90
C VAL A 80 38.87 20.54 8.09
N TYR A 81 38.30 19.93 7.05
CA TYR A 81 37.85 18.54 7.11
C TYR A 81 39.01 17.56 7.33
N GLY A 82 40.14 17.75 6.64
CA GLY A 82 41.32 16.91 6.84
C GLY A 82 41.88 17.02 8.27
N ASP A 83 41.91 18.22 8.84
CA ASP A 83 42.31 18.44 10.23
C ASP A 83 41.33 17.79 11.22
N LEU A 84 40.03 17.85 10.91
CA LEU A 84 38.98 17.21 11.67
C LEU A 84 39.15 15.68 11.66
N VAL A 85 39.32 15.07 10.48
CA VAL A 85 39.58 13.63 10.34
C VAL A 85 40.86 13.24 11.10
N ARG A 86 41.93 14.03 11.00
CA ARG A 86 43.18 13.77 11.72
C ARG A 86 43.00 13.81 13.24
N ARG A 87 42.18 14.74 13.75
CA ARG A 87 41.87 14.88 15.18
C ARG A 87 41.00 13.74 15.71
N PHE A 88 40.03 13.27 14.93
CA PHE A 88 39.12 12.19 15.32
C PHE A 88 39.66 10.78 15.06
N LEU A 89 40.66 10.62 14.19
CA LEU A 89 41.33 9.34 13.93
C LEU A 89 41.77 8.59 15.21
N PRO A 90 42.47 9.20 16.18
CA PRO A 90 42.85 8.52 17.42
C PRO A 90 41.65 8.21 18.33
N LEU A 91 40.52 8.89 18.13
CA LEU A 91 39.26 8.70 18.85
C LEU A 91 38.32 7.74 18.09
N GLY A 92 38.86 6.80 17.32
CA GLY A 92 38.06 5.93 16.45
C GLY A 92 36.96 5.13 17.19
N ILE A 93 37.27 4.57 18.36
CA ILE A 93 36.29 3.81 19.16
C ILE A 93 35.11 4.69 19.61
N PRO A 94 35.31 5.83 20.29
CA PRO A 94 34.19 6.68 20.70
C PRO A 94 33.42 7.28 19.52
N VAL A 95 34.06 7.54 18.37
CA VAL A 95 33.34 7.98 17.16
C VAL A 95 32.40 6.87 16.67
N VAL A 96 32.88 5.64 16.55
CA VAL A 96 32.04 4.49 16.14
C VAL A 96 30.91 4.26 17.14
N LEU A 97 31.19 4.29 18.45
CA LEU A 97 30.17 4.13 19.49
C LEU A 97 29.15 5.27 19.48
N ALA A 98 29.58 6.52 19.29
CA ALA A 98 28.67 7.67 19.20
C ALA A 98 27.77 7.56 17.95
N SER A 99 28.32 7.17 16.81
CA SER A 99 27.54 6.91 15.59
C SER A 99 26.49 5.83 15.83
N TYR A 100 26.84 4.70 16.44
CA TYR A 100 25.86 3.66 16.76
C TYR A 100 24.87 4.09 17.86
N GLY A 101 25.28 4.94 18.80
CA GLY A 101 24.35 5.56 19.75
C GLY A 101 23.28 6.39 19.05
N LEU A 102 23.66 7.19 18.05
CA LEU A 102 22.73 7.91 17.18
C LEU A 102 21.83 6.97 16.38
N VAL A 103 22.37 5.84 15.89
CA VAL A 103 21.56 4.81 15.19
C VAL A 103 20.50 4.23 16.12
N VAL A 104 20.83 3.94 17.38
CA VAL A 104 19.85 3.41 18.35
C VAL A 104 18.74 4.44 18.61
N VAL A 105 19.09 5.72 18.78
CA VAL A 105 18.12 6.81 18.95
C VAL A 105 17.23 6.95 17.71
N GLY A 106 17.80 6.92 16.51
CA GLY A 106 17.03 6.93 15.25
C GLY A 106 16.13 5.70 15.12
N GLY A 107 16.61 4.52 15.51
CA GLY A 107 15.84 3.28 15.50
C GLY A 107 14.63 3.33 16.44
N MET A 108 14.77 3.95 17.61
CA MET A 108 13.64 4.19 18.51
C MET A 108 12.62 5.17 17.91
N ALA A 109 13.07 6.15 17.12
CA ALA A 109 12.17 7.11 16.47
C ALA A 109 11.27 6.46 15.39
N PHE A 110 11.68 5.34 14.78
CA PHE A 110 10.81 4.58 13.87
C PHE A 110 9.55 4.05 14.56
N GLY A 111 9.63 3.71 15.85
CA GLY A 111 8.47 3.23 16.61
C GLY A 111 7.39 4.30 16.86
N LEU A 112 7.71 5.58 16.63
CA LEU A 112 6.78 6.71 16.77
C LEU A 112 6.08 7.07 15.46
N LEU A 113 6.51 6.51 14.33
CA LEU A 113 5.93 6.80 13.04
C LEU A 113 4.66 5.98 12.83
N LYS A 114 3.65 6.62 12.22
CA LYS A 114 2.48 5.90 11.70
C LYS A 114 2.92 5.00 10.56
N SER A 115 2.41 3.78 10.53
CA SER A 115 2.63 2.84 9.44
C SER A 115 1.39 2.80 8.56
N GLU A 116 1.53 3.16 7.29
CA GLU A 116 0.45 3.11 6.31
C GLU A 116 1.00 2.49 5.02
N MET A 117 0.44 1.37 4.57
CA MET A 117 1.04 0.62 3.45
C MET A 117 0.98 1.43 2.14
N PHE A 118 -0.21 1.96 1.82
CA PHE A 118 -0.46 2.82 0.67
C PHE A 118 -1.06 4.15 1.11
N PRO A 119 -0.51 5.29 0.65
CA PRO A 119 -1.09 6.58 0.91
C PRO A 119 -2.40 6.76 0.12
N LEU A 120 -3.23 7.70 0.60
CA LEU A 120 -4.45 8.08 -0.10
C LEU A 120 -4.12 8.77 -1.43
N SER A 121 -4.98 8.58 -2.43
CA SER A 121 -4.82 9.21 -3.74
C SER A 121 -5.16 10.69 -3.66
N GLU A 122 -4.30 11.54 -4.24
CA GLU A 122 -4.53 12.99 -4.39
C GLU A 122 -5.52 13.32 -5.52
N ARG A 123 -6.54 12.49 -5.71
CA ARG A 123 -7.59 12.75 -6.70
C ARG A 123 -8.56 13.79 -6.16
N ALA A 124 -9.03 14.65 -7.06
CA ALA A 124 -10.15 15.57 -6.78
C ALA A 124 -11.49 14.82 -6.83
N GLU A 125 -11.54 13.59 -6.33
CA GLU A 125 -12.68 12.68 -6.42
C GLU A 125 -12.86 11.97 -5.08
N PHE A 126 -14.10 11.78 -4.65
CA PHE A 126 -14.42 10.91 -3.52
C PHE A 126 -15.68 10.11 -3.79
N LEU A 127 -15.84 9.04 -3.02
CA LEU A 127 -16.88 8.04 -3.19
C LEU A 127 -17.80 8.04 -1.99
N ILE A 128 -19.10 7.87 -2.24
CA ILE A 128 -20.09 7.64 -1.19
C ILE A 128 -20.77 6.31 -1.50
N TYR A 129 -20.61 5.35 -0.61
CA TYR A 129 -21.41 4.13 -0.58
C TYR A 129 -22.58 4.34 0.37
N LEU A 130 -23.77 3.94 -0.07
CA LEU A 130 -25.00 4.09 0.68
C LEU A 130 -25.69 2.72 0.76
N ASP A 131 -25.72 2.14 1.94
CA ASP A 131 -26.33 0.83 2.18
C ASP A 131 -27.57 0.99 3.05
N MET A 132 -28.74 0.77 2.43
CA MET A 132 -30.01 0.65 3.13
C MET A 132 -30.10 -0.72 3.82
N PRO A 133 -30.96 -0.87 4.84
CA PRO A 133 -31.29 -2.19 5.39
C PRO A 133 -31.69 -3.15 4.28
N LYS A 134 -31.13 -4.37 4.32
CA LYS A 134 -31.40 -5.40 3.32
C LYS A 134 -32.91 -5.68 3.28
N GLY A 135 -33.43 -5.86 2.06
CA GLY A 135 -34.86 -5.97 1.79
C GLY A 135 -35.57 -4.65 1.45
N THR A 136 -34.86 -3.51 1.53
CA THR A 136 -35.38 -2.22 1.06
C THR A 136 -35.62 -2.25 -0.45
N ALA A 137 -36.77 -1.72 -0.89
CA ALA A 137 -37.10 -1.62 -2.30
C ALA A 137 -36.15 -0.66 -3.02
N ILE A 138 -35.75 -1.00 -4.26
CA ILE A 138 -34.83 -0.18 -5.06
C ILE A 138 -35.33 1.25 -5.28
N THR A 139 -36.65 1.47 -5.30
CA THR A 139 -37.25 2.79 -5.42
C THR A 139 -36.96 3.64 -4.18
N ALA A 140 -37.03 3.08 -2.97
CA ALA A 140 -36.68 3.78 -1.75
C ALA A 140 -35.16 4.08 -1.70
N THR A 141 -34.32 3.11 -2.06
CA THR A 141 -32.87 3.32 -2.19
C THR A 141 -32.54 4.42 -3.20
N ARG A 142 -33.24 4.44 -4.34
CA ARG A 142 -33.11 5.48 -5.37
C ARG A 142 -33.48 6.85 -4.81
N ASP A 143 -34.62 6.95 -4.15
CA ASP A 143 -35.13 8.23 -3.65
C ASP A 143 -34.18 8.82 -2.59
N GLU A 144 -33.62 7.96 -1.74
CA GLU A 144 -32.57 8.32 -0.78
C GLU A 144 -31.27 8.77 -1.48
N ALA A 145 -30.78 7.98 -2.43
CA ALA A 145 -29.57 8.33 -3.19
C ALA A 145 -29.73 9.64 -3.98
N LEU A 146 -30.91 9.88 -4.55
CA LEU A 146 -31.23 11.13 -5.24
C LEU A 146 -31.42 12.32 -4.30
N ALA A 147 -31.77 12.10 -3.03
CA ALA A 147 -31.78 13.15 -2.02
C ALA A 147 -30.34 13.61 -1.72
N VAL A 148 -29.43 12.65 -1.51
CA VAL A 148 -28.00 12.92 -1.31
C VAL A 148 -27.38 13.59 -2.55
N ASP A 149 -27.67 13.09 -3.75
CA ASP A 149 -27.20 13.65 -5.03
C ASP A 149 -27.63 15.11 -5.21
N ARG A 150 -28.87 15.44 -4.85
CA ARG A 150 -29.37 16.83 -4.92
C ARG A 150 -28.66 17.75 -3.92
N TRP A 151 -28.38 17.28 -2.71
CA TRP A 151 -27.64 18.06 -1.73
C TRP A 151 -26.19 18.31 -2.18
N LEU A 152 -25.52 17.29 -2.72
CA LEU A 152 -24.15 17.40 -3.23
C LEU A 152 -24.03 18.40 -4.39
N ARG A 153 -25.06 18.50 -5.24
CA ARG A 153 -25.10 19.42 -6.39
C ARG A 153 -25.54 20.84 -6.05
N ASP A 154 -25.85 21.14 -4.79
CA ASP A 154 -26.20 22.50 -4.39
C ASP A 154 -24.93 23.35 -4.29
N ASP A 155 -24.65 24.15 -5.33
CA ASP A 155 -23.48 25.02 -5.42
C ASP A 155 -23.34 26.00 -4.24
N ALA A 156 -24.45 26.37 -3.58
CA ALA A 156 -24.41 27.27 -2.43
C ALA A 156 -23.87 26.56 -1.17
N LEU A 157 -24.11 25.25 -1.05
CA LEU A 157 -23.66 24.43 0.07
C LEU A 157 -22.31 23.77 -0.23
N ASN A 158 -22.10 23.31 -1.46
CA ASN A 158 -20.96 22.51 -1.91
C ASN A 158 -20.30 23.12 -3.17
N PRO A 159 -19.72 24.33 -3.08
CA PRO A 159 -19.18 25.05 -4.25
C PRO A 159 -18.01 24.34 -4.95
N GLU A 160 -17.34 23.42 -4.28
CA GLU A 160 -16.22 22.64 -4.82
C GLU A 160 -16.65 21.39 -5.61
N VAL A 161 -17.92 20.98 -5.55
CA VAL A 161 -18.46 19.82 -6.28
C VAL A 161 -18.77 20.24 -7.73
N LEU A 162 -18.13 19.57 -8.70
CA LEU A 162 -18.32 19.84 -10.13
C LEU A 162 -19.49 19.04 -10.71
N ASN A 163 -19.53 17.75 -10.40
CA ASN A 163 -20.60 16.85 -10.83
C ASN A 163 -20.60 15.58 -9.99
N THR A 164 -21.73 14.88 -10.05
CA THR A 164 -21.95 13.60 -9.36
C THR A 164 -22.51 12.58 -10.34
N THR A 165 -22.08 11.34 -10.20
CA THR A 165 -22.67 10.19 -10.91
C THR A 165 -23.18 9.19 -9.89
N THR A 166 -24.49 8.93 -9.93
CA THR A 166 -25.18 8.07 -8.96
C THR A 166 -25.60 6.76 -9.62
N PHE A 167 -25.17 5.65 -9.03
CA PHE A 167 -25.54 4.29 -9.40
C PHE A 167 -26.42 3.71 -8.29
N VAL A 168 -27.59 3.19 -8.65
CA VAL A 168 -28.54 2.60 -7.69
C VAL A 168 -28.72 1.14 -8.05
N GLY A 169 -28.63 0.25 -7.06
CA GLY A 169 -28.78 -1.19 -7.29
C GLY A 169 -27.50 -1.88 -7.78
N HIS A 170 -26.42 -1.13 -8.04
CA HIS A 170 -25.19 -1.65 -8.65
C HIS A 170 -23.99 -0.76 -8.27
N GLY A 171 -22.82 -1.36 -8.01
CA GLY A 171 -21.57 -0.65 -7.70
C GLY A 171 -20.87 0.08 -8.85
N GLY A 172 -21.55 0.37 -9.97
CA GLY A 172 -20.97 1.04 -11.15
C GLY A 172 -19.89 0.24 -11.91
N PRO A 173 -19.34 0.80 -13.00
CA PRO A 173 -18.22 0.20 -13.73
C PRO A 173 -16.90 0.43 -13.01
N ARG A 174 -15.91 -0.45 -13.22
CA ARG A 174 -14.53 -0.21 -12.78
C ARG A 174 -13.89 0.83 -13.70
N PHE A 175 -13.56 2.00 -13.15
CA PHE A 175 -12.90 3.11 -13.86
C PHE A 175 -11.50 3.43 -13.30
N TYR A 176 -11.13 2.84 -12.18
CA TYR A 176 -9.82 2.96 -11.56
C TYR A 176 -9.32 1.58 -11.13
N LEU A 177 -8.01 1.34 -11.20
CA LEU A 177 -7.42 0.02 -10.99
C LEU A 177 -7.75 -0.52 -9.60
N ALA A 178 -7.55 0.22 -8.53
CA ALA A 178 -7.80 -0.33 -7.19
C ALA A 178 -9.29 -0.37 -6.78
N LEU A 179 -10.19 0.16 -7.61
CA LEU A 179 -11.62 0.11 -7.31
C LEU A 179 -12.18 -1.28 -7.62
N SER A 180 -12.72 -1.93 -6.60
CA SER A 180 -13.56 -3.12 -6.74
C SER A 180 -15.04 -2.71 -6.66
N PRO A 181 -15.79 -2.75 -7.78
CA PRO A 181 -17.21 -2.42 -7.78
C PRO A 181 -17.99 -3.32 -6.83
N ALA A 182 -18.92 -2.73 -6.07
CA ALA A 182 -19.84 -3.49 -5.23
C ALA A 182 -20.76 -4.37 -6.09
N ASN A 183 -21.18 -5.51 -5.53
CA ASN A 183 -22.14 -6.41 -6.15
C ASN A 183 -23.47 -5.70 -6.41
N THR A 184 -24.25 -6.24 -7.34
CA THR A 184 -25.63 -5.79 -7.59
C THR A 184 -26.49 -6.08 -6.37
N ASP A 185 -27.02 -5.02 -5.75
CA ASP A 185 -27.90 -5.10 -4.59
C ASP A 185 -28.93 -3.97 -4.63
N PRO A 186 -30.25 -4.26 -4.71
CA PRO A 186 -31.32 -3.26 -4.70
C PRO A 186 -31.29 -2.29 -3.51
N SER A 187 -30.73 -2.71 -2.39
CA SER A 187 -30.62 -1.92 -1.16
C SER A 187 -29.33 -1.09 -1.07
N SER A 188 -28.50 -1.08 -2.11
CA SER A 188 -27.24 -0.34 -2.14
C SER A 188 -27.22 0.72 -3.25
N ALA A 189 -26.55 1.83 -3.00
CA ALA A 189 -26.24 2.86 -3.98
C ALA A 189 -24.79 3.32 -3.84
N PHE A 190 -24.24 3.80 -4.95
CA PHE A 190 -22.87 4.25 -5.08
C PHE A 190 -22.85 5.59 -5.80
N ILE A 191 -22.21 6.59 -5.20
CA ILE A 191 -22.11 7.95 -5.75
C ILE A 191 -20.64 8.29 -5.93
N LEU A 192 -20.27 8.62 -7.17
CA LEU A 192 -18.98 9.21 -7.51
C LEU A 192 -19.13 10.73 -7.52
N VAL A 193 -18.31 11.42 -6.73
CA VAL A 193 -18.32 12.89 -6.61
C VAL A 193 -17.00 13.43 -7.16
N ASN A 194 -17.10 14.27 -8.19
CA ASN A 194 -15.97 14.98 -8.78
C ASN A 194 -15.93 16.40 -8.24
N THR A 195 -14.74 16.86 -7.86
CA THR A 195 -14.52 18.19 -7.24
C THR A 195 -13.46 18.99 -7.99
N THR A 196 -13.32 20.28 -7.66
CA THR A 196 -12.36 21.18 -8.30
C THR A 196 -10.90 20.88 -7.97
N SER A 197 -10.62 20.34 -6.79
CA SER A 197 -9.25 20.10 -6.29
C SER A 197 -9.24 19.01 -5.24
N TYR A 198 -8.07 18.43 -4.96
CA TYR A 198 -7.90 17.46 -3.87
C TYR A 198 -8.35 18.04 -2.52
N GLN A 199 -7.97 19.28 -2.21
CA GLN A 199 -8.41 19.95 -0.98
C GLN A 199 -9.93 20.10 -0.92
N GLY A 200 -10.56 20.44 -2.06
CA GLY A 200 -12.01 20.47 -2.19
C GLY A 200 -12.63 19.10 -1.93
N ALA A 201 -12.06 18.01 -2.45
CA ALA A 201 -12.52 16.66 -2.17
C ALA A 201 -12.47 16.31 -0.67
N VAL A 202 -11.42 16.75 0.05
CA VAL A 202 -11.30 16.52 1.50
C VAL A 202 -12.40 17.27 2.26
N GLU A 203 -12.57 18.56 2.00
CA GLU A 203 -13.57 19.40 2.67
C GLU A 203 -15.00 18.95 2.35
N ALA A 204 -15.27 18.61 1.09
CA ALA A 204 -16.54 18.07 0.63
C ALA A 204 -16.85 16.73 1.30
N ALA A 205 -15.87 15.82 1.36
CA ALA A 205 -16.04 14.50 1.96
C ALA A 205 -16.34 14.58 3.47
N ASP A 206 -15.64 15.48 4.19
CA ASP A 206 -15.88 15.66 5.62
C ASP A 206 -17.27 16.27 5.90
N ARG A 207 -17.70 17.24 5.08
CA ARG A 207 -19.08 17.76 5.14
C ARG A 207 -20.12 16.72 4.78
N ALA A 208 -19.88 15.92 3.73
CA ALA A 208 -20.77 14.84 3.33
C ALA A 208 -20.93 13.82 4.46
N ARG A 209 -19.84 13.46 5.15
CA ARG A 209 -19.88 12.54 6.30
C ARG A 209 -20.77 13.07 7.42
N ALA A 210 -20.63 14.35 7.77
CA ALA A 210 -21.49 14.98 8.79
C ALA A 210 -22.95 15.05 8.35
N HIS A 211 -23.21 15.48 7.11
CA HIS A 211 -24.56 15.62 6.59
C HIS A 211 -25.30 14.28 6.51
N LEU A 212 -24.64 13.23 6.02
CA LEU A 212 -25.19 11.88 5.90
C LEU A 212 -25.54 11.30 7.27
N PHE A 213 -24.67 11.51 8.27
CA PHE A 213 -24.93 11.05 9.63
C PHE A 213 -26.16 11.72 10.26
N GLU A 214 -26.36 13.02 10.04
CA GLU A 214 -27.45 13.80 10.65
C GLU A 214 -28.79 13.65 9.92
N ASN A 215 -28.76 13.61 8.58
CA ASN A 215 -29.97 13.76 7.75
C ASN A 215 -30.43 12.46 7.08
N HIS A 216 -29.56 11.45 7.01
CA HIS A 216 -29.84 10.17 6.34
C HIS A 216 -29.68 8.96 7.29
N PRO A 217 -30.33 8.95 8.48
CA PRO A 217 -30.13 7.90 9.49
C PRO A 217 -30.66 6.52 9.06
N ALA A 218 -31.52 6.47 8.04
CA ALA A 218 -32.05 5.23 7.49
C ALA A 218 -31.00 4.46 6.67
N ALA A 219 -29.96 5.15 6.21
CA ALA A 219 -28.91 4.58 5.37
C ALA A 219 -27.58 4.52 6.12
N ARG A 220 -26.84 3.44 5.95
CA ARG A 220 -25.44 3.38 6.34
C ARG A 220 -24.61 3.99 5.23
N ALA A 221 -24.06 5.17 5.48
CA ALA A 221 -23.25 5.87 4.52
C ALA A 221 -21.76 5.73 4.83
N ARG A 222 -20.97 5.36 3.81
CA ARG A 222 -19.51 5.29 3.88
C ARG A 222 -18.91 6.25 2.87
N VAL A 223 -18.25 7.28 3.37
CA VAL A 223 -17.52 8.26 2.56
C VAL A 223 -16.05 7.87 2.49
N THR A 224 -15.62 7.41 1.32
CA THR A 224 -14.28 6.88 1.08
C THR A 224 -13.56 7.75 0.04
N ARG A 225 -12.27 8.01 0.28
CA ARG A 225 -11.38 8.58 -0.72
C ARG A 225 -10.68 7.47 -1.48
N LEU A 226 -10.36 7.70 -2.74
CA LEU A 226 -9.65 6.71 -3.56
C LEU A 226 -8.28 6.43 -2.95
N SER A 227 -7.94 5.16 -2.78
CA SER A 227 -6.60 4.70 -2.38
C SER A 227 -5.74 4.46 -3.62
N MET A 228 -4.41 4.55 -3.50
CA MET A 228 -3.49 4.22 -4.60
C MET A 228 -3.23 2.71 -4.75
N GLY A 229 -3.70 1.87 -3.81
CA GLY A 229 -3.57 0.40 -3.82
C GLY A 229 -4.89 -0.32 -3.49
N GLY A 230 -4.90 -1.65 -3.52
CA GLY A 230 -6.10 -2.52 -3.53
C GLY A 230 -7.16 -2.33 -2.43
N GLY A 231 -6.86 -1.60 -1.35
CA GLY A 231 -7.79 -1.32 -0.25
C GLY A 231 -7.64 0.08 0.36
N GLU A 232 -8.68 0.53 1.07
CA GLU A 232 -8.65 1.76 1.86
C GLU A 232 -7.79 1.56 3.14
N SER A 233 -6.85 2.46 3.42
CA SER A 233 -6.03 2.40 4.63
C SER A 233 -6.85 2.60 5.92
N GLY A 234 -6.42 1.97 7.00
CA GLY A 234 -6.97 2.04 8.35
C GLY A 234 -8.06 1.01 8.64
N ILE A 235 -8.38 0.13 7.68
CA ILE A 235 -9.40 -0.91 7.86
C ILE A 235 -8.76 -2.16 8.46
N VAL A 236 -9.36 -2.63 9.55
CA VAL A 236 -9.10 -3.95 10.16
C VAL A 236 -10.32 -4.82 9.94
N GLU A 237 -10.09 -6.01 9.40
CA GLU A 237 -11.16 -6.97 9.14
C GLU A 237 -11.04 -8.15 10.09
N VAL A 238 -12.16 -8.59 10.66
CA VAL A 238 -12.25 -9.86 11.37
C VAL A 238 -13.05 -10.81 10.50
N GLN A 239 -12.40 -11.87 10.03
CA GLN A 239 -13.00 -12.89 9.20
C GLN A 239 -13.33 -14.10 10.06
N ILE A 240 -14.60 -14.46 10.12
CA ILE A 240 -15.06 -15.66 10.83
C ILE A 240 -15.51 -16.66 9.78
N ARG A 241 -14.92 -17.85 9.77
CA ARG A 241 -15.24 -18.96 8.87
C ARG A 241 -15.84 -20.10 9.66
N GLY A 242 -16.91 -20.72 9.16
CA GLY A 242 -17.54 -21.85 9.85
C GLY A 242 -18.81 -22.40 9.18
N PRO A 243 -19.40 -23.46 9.76
CA PRO A 243 -20.57 -24.13 9.17
C PRO A 243 -21.90 -23.46 9.53
N ASP A 244 -22.11 -23.05 10.79
CA ASP A 244 -23.39 -22.50 11.26
C ASP A 244 -23.43 -20.97 11.16
N ALA A 245 -24.42 -20.47 10.41
CA ALA A 245 -24.59 -19.06 10.14
C ALA A 245 -25.11 -18.26 11.35
N ASP A 246 -25.92 -18.86 12.23
CA ASP A 246 -26.46 -18.16 13.40
C ASP A 246 -25.38 -17.98 14.47
N VAL A 247 -24.49 -18.97 14.63
CA VAL A 247 -23.30 -18.86 15.49
C VAL A 247 -22.36 -17.76 14.99
N MET A 248 -22.10 -17.73 13.67
CA MET A 248 -21.27 -16.70 13.05
C MET A 248 -21.86 -15.29 13.21
N LEU A 249 -23.18 -15.13 13.04
CA LEU A 249 -23.86 -13.85 13.24
C LEU A 249 -23.79 -13.39 14.71
N ALA A 250 -23.94 -14.31 15.66
CA ALA A 250 -23.81 -14.00 17.08
C ALA A 250 -22.38 -13.59 17.45
N ALA A 251 -21.37 -14.25 16.86
CA ALA A 251 -19.97 -13.88 17.02
C ALA A 251 -19.68 -12.50 16.39
N ALA A 252 -20.17 -12.26 15.18
CA ALA A 252 -20.03 -10.97 14.49
C ALA A 252 -20.59 -9.81 15.33
N LYS A 253 -21.78 -9.97 15.93
CA LYS A 253 -22.35 -8.95 16.84
C LYS A 253 -21.46 -8.63 18.05
N LYS A 254 -20.74 -9.61 18.59
CA LYS A 254 -19.78 -9.38 19.68
C LYS A 254 -18.57 -8.58 19.20
N VAL A 255 -18.08 -8.87 17.99
CA VAL A 255 -17.00 -8.12 17.35
C VAL A 255 -17.44 -6.69 17.04
N GLU A 256 -18.63 -6.51 16.47
CA GLU A 256 -19.22 -5.18 16.19
C GLU A 256 -19.39 -4.37 17.49
N ALA A 257 -19.83 -4.99 18.58
CA ALA A 257 -19.93 -4.32 19.88
C ALA A 257 -18.56 -3.87 20.38
N ALA A 258 -17.53 -4.71 20.26
CA ALA A 258 -16.17 -4.34 20.65
C ALA A 258 -15.58 -3.24 19.76
N TYR A 259 -15.88 -3.20 18.46
CA TYR A 259 -15.52 -2.07 17.60
C TYR A 259 -16.24 -0.78 17.98
N ALA A 260 -17.50 -0.86 18.41
CA ALA A 260 -18.26 0.30 18.85
C ALA A 260 -17.66 0.98 20.10
N ASP A 261 -16.98 0.21 20.96
CA ASP A 261 -16.30 0.73 22.16
C ASP A 261 -14.96 1.43 21.84
N ILE A 262 -14.44 1.28 20.62
CA ILE A 262 -13.17 1.88 20.22
C ILE A 262 -13.34 3.40 19.95
N PRO A 263 -12.49 4.27 20.53
CA PRO A 263 -12.54 5.70 20.27
C PRO A 263 -12.44 6.07 18.79
N GLY A 264 -13.37 6.93 18.35
CA GLY A 264 -13.38 7.51 17.01
C GLY A 264 -13.69 6.51 15.89
N ILE A 265 -14.38 5.41 16.18
CA ILE A 265 -14.85 4.47 15.16
C ILE A 265 -15.77 5.18 14.15
N VAL A 266 -15.46 5.03 12.86
CA VAL A 266 -16.22 5.59 11.73
C VAL A 266 -16.76 4.51 10.79
N LEU A 267 -16.21 3.30 10.87
CA LEU A 267 -16.70 2.12 10.16
C LEU A 267 -16.86 0.97 11.16
N ASN A 268 -18.04 0.37 11.15
CA ASN A 268 -18.36 -0.84 11.91
C ASN A 268 -19.49 -1.57 11.20
N GLU A 269 -19.14 -2.49 10.31
CA GLU A 269 -20.11 -3.20 9.49
C GLU A 269 -19.74 -4.67 9.26
N ASN A 270 -20.77 -5.49 9.08
CA ASN A 270 -20.62 -6.86 8.60
C ASN A 270 -21.16 -7.01 7.18
N ASP A 271 -20.52 -7.89 6.41
CA ASP A 271 -20.84 -8.12 5.01
C ASP A 271 -22.02 -9.08 4.75
N TRP A 272 -22.79 -9.46 5.79
CA TRP A 272 -24.01 -10.28 5.66
C TRP A 272 -25.29 -9.45 5.80
N GLY A 273 -25.23 -8.31 6.47
CA GLY A 273 -26.37 -7.44 6.72
C GLY A 273 -27.42 -8.05 7.65
N ASN A 274 -28.63 -7.49 7.62
CA ASN A 274 -29.76 -7.98 8.41
C ASN A 274 -30.47 -9.16 7.74
N LYS A 275 -31.21 -9.95 8.55
CA LYS A 275 -32.18 -10.91 8.03
C LYS A 275 -33.33 -10.18 7.34
N VAL A 276 -33.86 -10.79 6.30
CA VAL A 276 -35.01 -10.30 5.51
C VAL A 276 -36.19 -11.23 5.68
N ILE A 277 -37.40 -10.69 5.53
CA ILE A 277 -38.62 -11.51 5.52
C ILE A 277 -38.69 -12.22 4.17
N LYS A 278 -38.72 -13.54 4.20
CA LYS A 278 -38.97 -14.39 3.05
C LYS A 278 -40.24 -15.18 3.30
N VAL A 279 -41.12 -15.21 2.31
CA VAL A 279 -42.33 -16.04 2.34
C VAL A 279 -41.98 -17.39 1.70
N VAL A 280 -41.94 -18.43 2.53
CA VAL A 280 -41.80 -19.81 2.03
C VAL A 280 -43.18 -20.36 1.71
N ILE A 281 -43.32 -20.91 0.50
CA ILE A 281 -44.56 -21.53 0.03
C ILE A 281 -44.39 -23.04 0.16
N ASP A 282 -45.00 -23.60 1.19
CA ASP A 282 -44.98 -25.04 1.45
C ASP A 282 -46.17 -25.69 0.75
N VAL A 283 -45.92 -26.29 -0.42
CA VAL A 283 -46.95 -26.96 -1.23
C VAL A 283 -47.35 -28.29 -0.60
N ALA A 284 -48.64 -28.45 -0.31
CA ALA A 284 -49.25 -29.71 0.13
C ALA A 284 -49.36 -30.67 -1.08
N GLN A 285 -48.34 -31.49 -1.28
CA GLN A 285 -48.19 -32.33 -2.48
C GLN A 285 -49.30 -33.38 -2.65
N ASP A 286 -49.94 -33.79 -1.55
CA ASP A 286 -51.12 -34.64 -1.53
C ASP A 286 -52.35 -33.93 -2.11
N GLN A 287 -52.65 -32.74 -1.61
CA GLN A 287 -53.77 -31.90 -2.06
C GLN A 287 -53.58 -31.42 -3.50
N ALA A 288 -52.38 -30.97 -3.83
CA ALA A 288 -52.02 -30.56 -5.19
C ALA A 288 -52.25 -31.70 -6.20
N ARG A 289 -51.88 -32.94 -5.85
CA ARG A 289 -52.08 -34.10 -6.71
C ARG A 289 -53.54 -34.51 -6.87
N GLU A 290 -54.34 -34.41 -5.81
CA GLU A 290 -55.78 -34.68 -5.87
C GLU A 290 -56.50 -33.70 -6.81
N LEU A 291 -56.06 -32.44 -6.81
CA LEU A 291 -56.58 -31.38 -7.68
C LEU A 291 -55.91 -31.33 -9.06
N GLY A 292 -55.00 -32.27 -9.36
CA GLY A 292 -54.36 -32.39 -10.67
C GLY A 292 -53.28 -31.34 -10.97
N VAL A 293 -52.72 -30.68 -9.95
CA VAL A 293 -51.73 -29.60 -10.10
C VAL A 293 -50.33 -30.06 -9.71
N THR A 294 -49.36 -29.67 -10.51
CA THR A 294 -47.94 -29.93 -10.25
C THR A 294 -47.25 -28.72 -9.60
N SER A 295 -46.18 -28.97 -8.84
CA SER A 295 -45.35 -27.87 -8.29
C SER A 295 -44.72 -26.99 -9.37
N ARG A 296 -44.53 -27.51 -10.59
CA ARG A 296 -44.03 -26.75 -11.74
C ARG A 296 -45.06 -25.72 -12.19
N GLU A 297 -46.31 -26.14 -12.38
CA GLU A 297 -47.40 -25.23 -12.78
C GLU A 297 -47.62 -24.13 -11.74
N ILE A 298 -47.59 -24.48 -10.44
CA ILE A 298 -47.63 -23.49 -9.35
C ILE A 298 -46.49 -22.48 -9.49
N SER A 299 -45.27 -22.96 -9.75
CA SER A 299 -44.09 -22.10 -9.91
C SER A 299 -44.20 -21.21 -11.15
N ASP A 300 -44.71 -21.72 -12.27
CA ASP A 300 -44.87 -20.97 -13.53
C ASP A 300 -45.94 -19.87 -13.39
N VAL A 301 -47.05 -20.17 -12.71
CA VAL A 301 -48.10 -19.18 -12.39
C VAL A 301 -47.54 -18.10 -11.48
N LEU A 302 -46.85 -18.47 -10.39
CA LEU A 302 -46.19 -17.51 -9.49
C LEU A 302 -45.18 -16.64 -10.24
N ASN A 303 -44.32 -17.24 -11.08
CA ASN A 303 -43.34 -16.49 -11.85
C ASN A 303 -44.01 -15.50 -12.81
N THR A 304 -45.06 -15.93 -13.51
CA THR A 304 -45.82 -15.08 -14.42
C THR A 304 -46.52 -13.95 -13.68
N TYR A 305 -47.05 -14.19 -12.48
CA TYR A 305 -47.73 -13.17 -11.69
C TYR A 305 -46.77 -12.09 -11.16
N PHE A 306 -45.66 -12.49 -10.54
CA PHE A 306 -44.76 -11.58 -9.82
C PHE A 306 -43.63 -11.02 -10.70
N SER A 307 -42.79 -11.90 -11.23
CA SER A 307 -41.62 -11.54 -12.04
C SER A 307 -42.00 -11.19 -13.48
N GLY A 308 -43.07 -11.80 -13.97
CA GLY A 308 -43.46 -11.79 -15.36
C GLY A 308 -42.74 -12.88 -16.17
N THR A 309 -43.43 -13.40 -17.18
CA THR A 309 -42.88 -14.38 -18.11
C THR A 309 -42.77 -13.75 -19.49
N THR A 310 -41.59 -13.83 -20.12
CA THR A 310 -41.37 -13.34 -21.48
C THR A 310 -42.16 -14.21 -22.46
N TYR A 311 -43.21 -13.66 -23.06
CA TYR A 311 -44.06 -14.35 -24.01
C TYR A 311 -43.48 -14.32 -25.42
N SER A 312 -42.91 -13.19 -25.82
CA SER A 312 -42.27 -13.00 -27.12
C SER A 312 -41.25 -11.87 -27.02
N THR A 313 -40.54 -11.62 -28.12
CA THR A 313 -39.56 -10.54 -28.21
C THR A 313 -39.85 -9.73 -29.45
N PHE A 314 -40.09 -8.44 -29.27
CA PHE A 314 -40.21 -7.48 -30.34
C PHE A 314 -38.81 -7.03 -30.77
N ARG A 315 -38.52 -7.08 -32.07
CA ARG A 315 -37.24 -6.62 -32.62
C ARG A 315 -37.44 -5.32 -33.37
N ASP A 316 -36.73 -4.29 -32.94
CA ASP A 316 -36.69 -2.98 -33.60
C ASP A 316 -35.24 -2.67 -34.01
N GLY A 317 -34.90 -3.00 -35.26
CA GLY A 317 -33.51 -2.91 -35.75
C GLY A 317 -32.56 -3.81 -34.93
N PRO A 318 -31.50 -3.24 -34.31
CA PRO A 318 -30.59 -3.98 -33.43
C PRO A 318 -31.17 -4.25 -32.02
N ASP A 319 -32.24 -3.55 -31.64
CA ASP A 319 -32.81 -3.66 -30.29
C ASP A 319 -33.77 -4.84 -30.17
N SER A 320 -33.68 -5.54 -29.05
CA SER A 320 -34.45 -6.75 -28.76
C SER A 320 -35.24 -6.53 -27.46
N ILE A 321 -36.52 -6.19 -27.59
CA ILE A 321 -37.39 -5.76 -26.48
C ILE A 321 -38.29 -6.92 -26.06
N PRO A 322 -38.19 -7.45 -24.82
CA PRO A 322 -39.05 -8.53 -24.37
C PRO A 322 -40.49 -8.06 -24.14
N ILE A 323 -41.45 -8.80 -24.69
CA ILE A 323 -42.88 -8.68 -24.39
C ILE A 323 -43.17 -9.60 -23.20
N VAL A 324 -43.40 -9.01 -22.03
CA VAL A 324 -43.58 -9.73 -20.77
C VAL A 324 -45.06 -9.78 -20.39
N LEU A 325 -45.57 -10.99 -20.16
CA LEU A 325 -46.87 -11.20 -19.54
C LEU A 325 -46.68 -11.15 -18.02
N ARG A 326 -47.40 -10.24 -17.35
CA ARG A 326 -47.33 -10.07 -15.89
C ARG A 326 -48.66 -9.57 -15.35
N ALA A 327 -48.98 -9.93 -14.10
CA ALA A 327 -50.17 -9.41 -13.43
C ALA A 327 -50.10 -7.88 -13.21
N GLU A 328 -51.27 -7.25 -13.20
CA GLU A 328 -51.38 -5.83 -12.86
C GLU A 328 -50.91 -5.58 -11.42
N PRO A 329 -50.32 -4.39 -11.11
CA PRO A 329 -49.76 -4.11 -9.78
C PRO A 329 -50.70 -4.43 -8.61
N GLY A 330 -51.98 -4.06 -8.72
CA GLY A 330 -52.97 -4.26 -7.65
C GLY A 330 -53.29 -5.73 -7.29
N PHE A 331 -52.77 -6.71 -8.03
CA PHE A 331 -52.91 -8.15 -7.72
C PHE A 331 -51.58 -8.78 -7.25
N ARG A 332 -50.56 -7.99 -6.94
CA ARG A 332 -49.24 -8.52 -6.53
C ARG A 332 -48.51 -7.65 -5.51
N ASP A 333 -49.24 -6.74 -4.87
CA ASP A 333 -48.67 -5.76 -3.93
C ASP A 333 -48.77 -6.24 -2.48
N SER A 334 -49.58 -7.28 -2.20
CA SER A 334 -49.78 -7.81 -0.85
C SER A 334 -49.53 -9.32 -0.75
N LEU A 335 -49.36 -9.80 0.49
CA LEU A 335 -49.22 -11.23 0.77
C LEU A 335 -50.56 -11.96 0.55
N GLU A 336 -51.67 -11.26 0.81
CA GLU A 336 -53.02 -11.73 0.59
C GLU A 336 -53.29 -12.00 -0.89
N ASP A 337 -52.69 -11.23 -1.80
CA ASP A 337 -52.80 -11.48 -3.24
C ASP A 337 -52.12 -12.79 -3.65
N ILE A 338 -51.00 -13.14 -2.99
CA ILE A 338 -50.33 -14.44 -3.20
C ILE A 338 -51.28 -15.58 -2.77
N ALA A 339 -51.98 -15.43 -1.64
CA ALA A 339 -52.88 -16.47 -1.13
C ALA A 339 -54.10 -16.69 -2.03
N ASN A 340 -54.68 -15.60 -2.55
CA ASN A 340 -55.85 -15.63 -3.43
C ASN A 340 -55.50 -15.90 -4.92
N LEU A 341 -54.23 -16.17 -5.22
CA LEU A 341 -53.76 -16.44 -6.57
C LEU A 341 -54.51 -17.63 -7.17
N SER A 342 -55.18 -17.39 -8.29
CA SER A 342 -55.96 -18.42 -8.98
C SER A 342 -55.08 -19.23 -9.94
N ILE A 343 -54.97 -20.52 -9.66
CA ILE A 343 -54.28 -21.49 -10.52
C ILE A 343 -55.31 -22.17 -11.41
N PRO A 344 -55.14 -22.13 -12.75
CA PRO A 344 -55.98 -22.87 -13.67
C PRO A 344 -55.69 -24.37 -13.58
N VAL A 345 -56.77 -25.15 -13.47
CA VAL A 345 -56.76 -26.62 -13.44
C VAL A 345 -57.83 -27.15 -14.39
N ASP A 346 -57.77 -28.43 -14.74
CA ASP A 346 -58.74 -29.04 -15.66
C ASP A 346 -60.19 -28.94 -15.17
N THR A 347 -60.39 -28.86 -13.85
CA THR A 347 -61.69 -28.79 -13.18
C THR A 347 -62.18 -27.35 -12.90
N GLY A 348 -61.37 -26.32 -13.18
CA GLY A 348 -61.72 -24.92 -12.93
C GLY A 348 -60.53 -24.05 -12.48
N LEU A 349 -60.80 -23.11 -11.58
CA LEU A 349 -59.78 -22.27 -10.94
C LEU A 349 -59.75 -22.62 -9.46
N ILE A 350 -58.57 -22.91 -8.92
CA ILE A 350 -58.36 -23.10 -7.48
C ILE A 350 -57.48 -21.98 -6.95
N ALA A 351 -57.68 -21.59 -5.69
CA ALA A 351 -56.79 -20.64 -5.04
C ALA A 351 -55.52 -21.35 -4.52
N LEU A 352 -54.39 -20.65 -4.51
CA LEU A 352 -53.11 -21.22 -4.09
C LEU A 352 -53.12 -21.65 -2.61
N ASP A 353 -53.89 -20.97 -1.76
CA ASP A 353 -54.07 -21.32 -0.35
C ASP A 353 -54.73 -22.70 -0.14
N GLN A 354 -55.42 -23.26 -1.14
CA GLN A 354 -56.00 -24.60 -1.09
C GLN A 354 -54.97 -25.72 -1.27
N VAL A 355 -53.79 -25.41 -1.81
CA VAL A 355 -52.74 -26.40 -2.14
C VAL A 355 -51.37 -26.02 -1.58
N ALA A 356 -51.26 -24.88 -0.90
CA ALA A 356 -50.01 -24.43 -0.29
C ALA A 356 -50.26 -23.62 0.98
N THR A 357 -49.30 -23.70 1.90
CA THR A 357 -49.27 -22.87 3.12
C THR A 357 -48.14 -21.86 3.03
N PHE A 358 -48.41 -20.63 3.45
CA PHE A 358 -47.45 -19.53 3.42
C PHE A 358 -46.82 -19.36 4.80
N ARG A 359 -45.49 -19.48 4.88
CA ARG A 359 -44.73 -19.32 6.12
C ARG A 359 -43.75 -18.15 5.97
N PRO A 360 -44.08 -16.96 6.50
CA PRO A 360 -43.13 -15.88 6.64
C PRO A 360 -42.03 -16.30 7.61
N GLN A 361 -40.77 -16.23 7.18
CA GLN A 361 -39.61 -16.50 8.02
C GLN A 361 -38.51 -15.46 7.79
N LEU A 362 -37.67 -15.27 8.80
CA LEU A 362 -36.47 -14.44 8.68
C LEU A 362 -35.32 -15.27 8.12
N GLU A 363 -34.81 -14.89 6.96
CA GLU A 363 -33.69 -15.54 6.29
C GLU A 363 -32.54 -14.56 6.06
N LEU A 364 -31.33 -15.07 5.89
CA LEU A 364 -30.17 -14.22 5.60
C LEU A 364 -30.33 -13.60 4.20
N SER A 365 -30.07 -12.30 4.08
CA SER A 365 -30.13 -11.61 2.79
C SER A 365 -29.05 -12.08 1.83
N GLN A 366 -27.87 -12.38 2.36
CA GLN A 366 -26.72 -12.82 1.60
C GLN A 366 -25.86 -13.75 2.45
N LEU A 367 -25.14 -14.64 1.75
CA LEU A 367 -24.22 -15.58 2.37
C LEU A 367 -22.97 -15.61 1.50
N ARG A 368 -21.86 -15.16 2.07
CA ARG A 368 -20.58 -15.11 1.36
C ARG A 368 -19.75 -16.34 1.69
N ARG A 369 -18.98 -16.78 0.70
CA ARG A 369 -18.10 -17.93 0.81
C ARG A 369 -16.73 -17.59 0.24
N GLU A 370 -15.71 -18.06 0.91
CA GLU A 370 -14.34 -18.04 0.42
C GLU A 370 -13.83 -19.48 0.42
N ASN A 371 -13.24 -19.93 -0.69
CA ASN A 371 -12.78 -21.31 -0.86
C ASN A 371 -13.82 -22.36 -0.46
N GLN A 372 -15.09 -22.13 -0.84
CA GLN A 372 -16.27 -22.97 -0.55
C GLN A 372 -16.71 -23.02 0.93
N VAL A 373 -16.03 -22.31 1.84
CA VAL A 373 -16.41 -22.20 3.26
C VAL A 373 -17.19 -20.91 3.48
N ARG A 374 -18.22 -20.93 4.35
CA ARG A 374 -18.98 -19.72 4.68
C ARG A 374 -18.09 -18.78 5.48
N GLN A 375 -18.15 -17.49 5.16
CA GLN A 375 -17.36 -16.46 5.80
C GLN A 375 -18.20 -15.22 6.01
N ILE A 376 -18.12 -14.66 7.22
CA ILE A 376 -18.60 -13.32 7.54
C ILE A 376 -17.38 -12.45 7.83
N VAL A 377 -17.35 -11.26 7.22
CA VAL A 377 -16.29 -10.27 7.42
C VAL A 377 -16.87 -9.08 8.16
N ILE A 378 -16.22 -8.70 9.25
CA ILE A 378 -16.56 -7.52 10.04
C ILE A 378 -15.43 -6.50 9.89
N SER A 379 -15.75 -5.36 9.30
CA SER A 379 -14.78 -4.30 8.99
C SER A 379 -14.89 -3.16 10.00
N GLY A 380 -13.75 -2.77 10.56
CA GLY A 380 -13.61 -1.68 11.53
C GLY A 380 -12.59 -0.64 11.10
N LYS A 381 -12.89 0.65 11.26
CA LYS A 381 -11.96 1.76 11.01
C LYS A 381 -12.19 2.89 11.99
N SER A 382 -11.11 3.47 12.52
CA SER A 382 -11.13 4.66 13.36
C SER A 382 -10.62 5.88 12.58
N ALA A 383 -11.15 7.06 12.89
CA ALA A 383 -10.64 8.33 12.41
C ALA A 383 -9.33 8.77 13.10
N ILE A 384 -9.04 8.21 14.28
CA ILE A 384 -7.92 8.65 15.13
C ILE A 384 -6.86 7.57 15.37
N LEU A 385 -7.24 6.29 15.38
CA LEU A 385 -6.34 5.16 15.61
C LEU A 385 -5.86 4.54 14.29
N SER A 386 -4.63 4.05 14.30
CA SER A 386 -4.07 3.23 13.21
C SER A 386 -4.65 1.81 13.20
N ALA A 387 -4.55 1.12 12.06
CA ALA A 387 -5.00 -0.27 11.93
C ALA A 387 -4.36 -1.20 12.99
N ARG A 388 -3.06 -1.00 13.28
CA ARG A 388 -2.34 -1.77 14.29
C ARG A 388 -2.87 -1.55 15.72
N GLU A 389 -3.24 -0.32 16.06
CA GLU A 389 -3.82 0.01 17.37
C GLU A 389 -5.23 -0.59 17.51
N ILE A 390 -6.02 -0.57 16.44
CA ILE A 390 -7.34 -1.22 16.39
C ILE A 390 -7.19 -2.73 16.55
N GLU A 391 -6.24 -3.36 15.85
CA GLU A 391 -5.95 -4.79 15.99
C GLU A 391 -5.60 -5.15 17.43
N GLN A 392 -4.73 -4.37 18.07
CA GLN A 392 -4.35 -4.58 19.47
C GLN A 392 -5.52 -4.41 20.43
N ALA A 393 -6.43 -3.48 20.15
CA ALA A 393 -7.62 -3.24 20.96
C ALA A 393 -8.66 -4.37 20.82
N ILE A 394 -8.83 -4.96 19.63
CA ILE A 394 -9.81 -6.03 19.39
C ILE A 394 -9.30 -7.41 19.80
N ARG A 395 -7.97 -7.61 19.85
CA ARG A 395 -7.33 -8.90 20.14
C ARG A 395 -7.88 -9.61 21.40
N PRO A 396 -8.05 -8.95 22.55
CA PRO A 396 -8.57 -9.60 23.75
C PRO A 396 -9.99 -10.15 23.56
N THR A 397 -10.82 -9.47 22.75
CA THR A 397 -12.18 -9.93 22.43
C THR A 397 -12.14 -11.17 21.54
N LEU A 398 -11.22 -11.22 20.57
CA LEU A 398 -11.04 -12.36 19.67
C LEU A 398 -10.52 -13.58 20.43
N ASP A 399 -9.54 -13.40 21.32
CA ASP A 399 -9.00 -14.48 22.13
C ASP A 399 -10.03 -15.03 23.14
N GLY A 400 -11.05 -14.24 23.50
CA GLY A 400 -12.18 -14.66 24.34
C GLY A 400 -13.35 -15.32 23.61
N LEU A 401 -13.35 -15.34 22.27
CA LEU A 401 -14.39 -15.98 21.46
C LEU A 401 -14.08 -17.47 21.26
N ASP A 402 -14.57 -18.32 22.17
CA ASP A 402 -14.55 -19.77 21.94
C ASP A 402 -15.77 -20.20 21.12
N LEU A 403 -15.56 -20.42 19.83
CA LEU A 403 -16.59 -20.91 18.89
C LEU A 403 -16.50 -22.43 18.67
N GLY A 404 -15.50 -23.11 19.24
CA GLY A 404 -15.20 -24.52 18.97
C GLY A 404 -14.29 -24.75 17.76
N PRO A 405 -13.88 -26.01 17.51
CA PRO A 405 -12.81 -26.36 16.56
C PRO A 405 -13.20 -26.22 15.08
N ASP A 406 -14.50 -26.17 14.78
CA ASP A 406 -15.02 -26.08 13.40
C ASP A 406 -15.04 -24.63 12.86
N TYR A 407 -14.60 -23.67 13.68
CA TYR A 407 -14.56 -22.26 13.33
C TYR A 407 -13.13 -21.74 13.28
N GLN A 408 -12.88 -20.84 12.33
CA GLN A 408 -11.59 -20.17 12.18
C GLN A 408 -11.83 -18.66 12.23
N ILE A 409 -11.04 -17.98 13.05
CA ILE A 409 -11.05 -16.52 13.16
C ILE A 409 -9.71 -16.02 12.64
N GLU A 410 -9.74 -15.21 11.60
CA GLU A 410 -8.55 -14.60 11.00
C GLU A 410 -8.71 -13.08 11.01
N ILE A 411 -7.59 -12.39 11.19
CA ILE A 411 -7.54 -10.93 11.07
C ILE A 411 -7.05 -10.62 9.66
N GLY A 412 -7.85 -9.85 8.93
CA GLY A 412 -7.56 -9.33 7.60
C GLY A 412 -7.44 -7.81 7.59
N GLY A 413 -7.49 -7.23 6.39
CA GLY A 413 -7.31 -5.80 6.17
C GLY A 413 -5.85 -5.38 6.14
N GLU A 414 -5.58 -4.09 6.36
CA GLU A 414 -4.28 -3.48 6.07
C GLU A 414 -3.12 -4.14 6.82
N THR A 415 -3.34 -4.57 8.08
CA THR A 415 -2.26 -5.12 8.90
C THR A 415 -1.84 -6.52 8.44
N ALA A 416 -2.79 -7.33 7.96
CA ALA A 416 -2.51 -8.63 7.37
C ALA A 416 -1.76 -8.48 6.03
N ASP A 417 -2.24 -7.59 5.16
CA ASP A 417 -1.61 -7.31 3.86
C ASP A 417 -0.18 -6.77 4.02
N SER A 418 0.02 -5.89 5.02
CA SER A 418 1.33 -5.36 5.39
C SER A 418 2.25 -6.46 5.92
N ALA A 419 1.74 -7.34 6.78
CA ALA A 419 2.52 -8.46 7.32
C ALA A 419 2.94 -9.45 6.23
N GLU A 420 2.03 -9.80 5.31
CA GLU A 420 2.32 -10.66 4.18
C GLU A 420 3.37 -10.04 3.25
N THR A 421 3.21 -8.76 2.90
CA THR A 421 4.15 -8.03 2.05
C THR A 421 5.53 -7.94 2.70
N ASN A 422 5.60 -7.62 3.99
CA ASN A 422 6.85 -7.58 4.75
C ASN A 422 7.50 -8.97 4.85
N ALA A 423 6.72 -10.04 4.97
CA ALA A 423 7.23 -11.41 4.96
C ALA A 423 7.83 -11.78 3.59
N LYS A 424 7.17 -11.39 2.48
CA LYS A 424 7.71 -11.59 1.12
C LYS A 424 9.01 -10.80 0.91
N LEU A 425 9.06 -9.54 1.33
CA LEU A 425 10.28 -8.72 1.30
C LEU A 425 11.41 -9.36 2.13
N ALA A 426 11.11 -9.80 3.34
CA ALA A 426 12.06 -10.46 4.21
C ALA A 426 12.55 -11.80 3.63
N ALA A 427 11.72 -12.53 2.90
CA ALA A 427 12.10 -13.75 2.20
C ALA A 427 13.02 -13.49 0.99
N GLY A 428 12.87 -12.36 0.29
CA GLY A 428 13.75 -11.95 -0.81
C GLY A 428 15.11 -11.40 -0.34
N MET A 429 15.17 -10.81 0.86
CA MET A 429 16.35 -10.13 1.40
C MET A 429 17.62 -11.01 1.51
N PRO A 430 17.57 -12.29 1.91
CA PRO A 430 18.76 -13.16 1.95
C PRO A 430 19.45 -13.33 0.60
N LEU A 431 18.67 -13.53 -0.48
CA LEU A 431 19.23 -13.68 -1.83
C LEU A 431 19.91 -12.38 -2.26
N ALA A 432 19.27 -11.24 -2.01
CA ALA A 432 19.83 -9.94 -2.29
C ALA A 432 21.12 -9.68 -1.51
N LEU A 433 21.13 -10.00 -0.22
CA LEU A 433 22.32 -9.89 0.63
C LEU A 433 23.46 -10.76 0.10
N ILE A 434 23.18 -12.00 -0.32
CA ILE A 434 24.19 -12.91 -0.89
C ILE A 434 24.79 -12.32 -2.16
N VAL A 435 23.96 -11.84 -3.09
CA VAL A 435 24.42 -11.23 -4.35
C VAL A 435 25.27 -9.99 -4.08
N MET A 436 24.83 -9.14 -3.16
CA MET A 436 25.57 -7.94 -2.74
C MET A 436 26.91 -8.31 -2.08
N ILE A 437 26.93 -9.26 -1.13
CA ILE A 437 28.16 -9.73 -0.48
C ILE A 437 29.11 -10.32 -1.52
N ALA A 438 28.63 -11.19 -2.40
CA ALA A 438 29.45 -11.87 -3.41
C ALA A 438 30.21 -10.86 -4.26
N ALA A 439 29.57 -9.75 -4.60
CA ALA A 439 30.21 -8.78 -5.45
C ALA A 439 31.03 -7.72 -4.71
N LEU A 440 30.72 -7.40 -3.45
CA LEU A 440 31.67 -6.66 -2.60
C LEU A 440 32.94 -7.48 -2.36
N VAL A 441 32.81 -8.80 -2.19
CA VAL A 441 33.95 -9.72 -2.12
C VAL A 441 34.72 -9.72 -3.43
N PHE A 442 34.04 -9.77 -4.57
CA PHE A 442 34.67 -9.68 -5.89
C PHE A 442 35.42 -8.35 -6.09
N GLN A 443 34.83 -7.23 -5.64
CA GLN A 443 35.43 -5.89 -5.73
C GLN A 443 36.69 -5.76 -4.86
N PHE A 444 36.64 -6.20 -3.61
CA PHE A 444 37.68 -5.90 -2.62
C PHE A 444 38.66 -7.04 -2.34
N ASN A 445 38.29 -8.26 -2.72
CA ASN A 445 38.97 -9.50 -2.36
C ASN A 445 39.37 -9.56 -0.87
N SER A 446 38.53 -9.00 0.02
CA SER A 446 38.83 -8.84 1.44
C SER A 446 37.59 -8.75 2.32
N ALA A 447 37.41 -9.71 3.21
CA ALA A 447 36.27 -9.75 4.14
C ALA A 447 36.21 -8.53 5.09
N ARG A 448 37.35 -7.97 5.49
CA ARG A 448 37.39 -6.81 6.40
C ARG A 448 36.82 -5.55 5.76
N ARG A 449 37.11 -5.33 4.48
CA ARG A 449 36.58 -4.20 3.70
C ARG A 449 35.06 -4.34 3.53
N VAL A 450 34.61 -5.55 3.21
CA VAL A 450 33.18 -5.87 3.09
C VAL A 450 32.45 -5.55 4.40
N VAL A 451 32.94 -6.06 5.54
CA VAL A 451 32.32 -5.80 6.86
C VAL A 451 32.30 -4.30 7.19
N LEU A 452 33.39 -3.57 6.93
CA LEU A 452 33.43 -2.12 7.15
C LEU A 452 32.37 -1.38 6.32
N THR A 453 32.17 -1.77 5.07
CA THR A 453 31.12 -1.23 4.19
C THR A 453 29.73 -1.54 4.74
N PHE A 454 29.47 -2.76 5.22
CA PHE A 454 28.18 -3.10 5.84
C PHE A 454 27.91 -2.31 7.12
N MET A 455 28.95 -1.98 7.89
CA MET A 455 28.82 -1.17 9.10
C MET A 455 28.36 0.26 8.85
N THR A 456 28.43 0.78 7.61
CA THR A 456 27.91 2.13 7.29
C THR A 456 26.41 2.14 7.03
N ILE A 457 25.80 1.01 6.69
CA ILE A 457 24.37 0.89 6.36
C ILE A 457 23.47 1.40 7.49
N PRO A 458 23.66 0.99 8.77
CA PRO A 458 22.78 1.44 9.84
C PRO A 458 22.78 2.95 10.07
N LEU A 459 23.79 3.69 9.58
CA LEU A 459 23.86 5.15 9.71
C LEU A 459 22.70 5.87 9.01
N ILE A 460 22.03 5.21 8.04
CA ILE A 460 20.85 5.74 7.36
C ILE A 460 19.68 5.98 8.33
N VAL A 461 19.55 5.11 9.34
CA VAL A 461 18.47 5.11 10.34
C VAL A 461 18.50 6.36 11.23
N ILE A 462 19.58 7.13 11.21
CA ILE A 462 19.69 8.38 11.98
C ILE A 462 18.81 9.48 11.38
N GLY A 463 18.86 9.64 10.04
CA GLY A 463 18.19 10.75 9.35
C GLY A 463 16.80 10.41 8.83
N ALA A 464 16.62 9.17 8.35
CA ALA A 464 15.39 8.70 7.73
C ALA A 464 14.10 8.91 8.58
N PRO A 465 14.03 8.44 9.84
CA PRO A 465 12.82 8.58 10.64
C PRO A 465 12.62 10.02 11.13
N LEU A 466 13.70 10.77 11.35
CA LEU A 466 13.63 12.16 11.76
C LEU A 466 12.94 13.02 10.69
N THR A 467 13.29 12.84 9.42
CA THR A 467 12.66 13.61 8.33
C THR A 467 11.21 13.23 8.11
N LEU A 468 10.86 11.94 8.20
CA LEU A 468 9.45 11.51 8.11
C LEU A 468 8.61 12.09 9.26
N PHE A 469 9.17 12.08 10.48
CA PHE A 469 8.49 12.67 11.63
C PHE A 469 8.29 14.18 11.47
N LEU A 470 9.31 14.90 10.96
CA LEU A 470 9.22 16.35 10.74
C LEU A 470 8.24 16.74 9.64
N THR A 471 8.10 15.91 8.60
CA THR A 471 7.12 16.15 7.51
C THR A 471 5.75 15.55 7.80
N GLY A 472 5.60 14.77 8.87
CA GLY A 472 4.35 14.09 9.23
C GLY A 472 3.99 12.93 8.29
N GLN A 473 4.95 12.42 7.52
CA GLN A 473 4.73 11.37 6.54
C GLN A 473 4.79 9.97 7.19
N PRO A 474 3.90 9.03 6.81
CA PRO A 474 3.90 7.68 7.35
C PRO A 474 5.06 6.85 6.79
N LEU A 475 5.41 5.78 7.50
CA LEU A 475 6.28 4.74 6.96
C LEU A 475 5.49 3.88 5.97
N SER A 476 5.62 4.20 4.69
CA SER A 476 4.93 3.50 3.60
C SER A 476 5.75 2.42 2.91
N PHE A 477 5.09 1.61 2.08
CA PHE A 477 5.77 0.62 1.23
C PHE A 477 6.86 1.27 0.37
N PHE A 478 6.58 2.43 -0.23
CA PHE A 478 7.54 3.18 -1.03
C PHE A 478 8.68 3.76 -0.17
N ALA A 479 8.42 4.16 1.07
CA ALA A 479 9.46 4.59 1.99
C ALA A 479 10.44 3.45 2.32
N ILE A 480 9.95 2.21 2.50
CA ILE A 480 10.80 1.02 2.68
C ILE A 480 11.63 0.75 1.43
N LEU A 481 11.05 0.90 0.24
CA LEU A 481 11.78 0.74 -1.02
C LEU A 481 12.89 1.80 -1.17
N GLY A 482 12.58 3.06 -0.82
CA GLY A 482 13.56 4.14 -0.75
C GLY A 482 14.69 3.88 0.25
N LEU A 483 14.38 3.25 1.39
CA LEU A 483 15.39 2.83 2.36
C LEU A 483 16.36 1.81 1.73
N ILE A 484 15.84 0.80 1.02
CA ILE A 484 16.65 -0.20 0.30
C ILE A 484 17.51 0.48 -0.78
N SER A 485 16.93 1.37 -1.59
CA SER A 485 17.68 2.13 -2.60
C SER A 485 18.78 2.99 -1.97
N LEU A 486 18.51 3.61 -0.82
CA LEU A 486 19.47 4.43 -0.10
C LEU A 486 20.66 3.63 0.45
N MET A 487 20.45 2.36 0.84
CA MET A 487 21.55 1.47 1.24
C MET A 487 22.60 1.38 0.14
N GLY A 488 22.19 1.24 -1.12
CA GLY A 488 23.11 1.18 -2.26
C GLY A 488 23.96 2.45 -2.43
N ILE A 489 23.34 3.62 -2.29
CA ILE A 489 24.04 4.92 -2.41
C ILE A 489 25.10 5.07 -1.30
N ILE A 490 24.75 4.73 -0.06
CA ILE A 490 25.69 4.83 1.07
C ILE A 490 26.82 3.80 0.98
N ILE A 491 26.51 2.59 0.52
CA ILE A 491 27.51 1.56 0.23
C ILE A 491 28.50 2.07 -0.82
N ASN A 492 28.02 2.64 -1.93
CA ASN A 492 28.90 3.18 -2.98
C ASN A 492 29.84 4.27 -2.43
N ASN A 493 29.31 5.19 -1.62
CA ASN A 493 30.13 6.22 -0.97
C ASN A 493 31.25 5.62 -0.08
N ALA A 494 30.94 4.54 0.64
CA ALA A 494 31.93 3.83 1.45
C ALA A 494 32.96 3.08 0.59
N ILE A 495 32.52 2.41 -0.49
CA ILE A 495 33.39 1.65 -1.40
C ILE A 495 34.49 2.56 -1.95
N VAL A 496 34.08 3.70 -2.53
CA VAL A 496 34.96 4.65 -3.20
C VAL A 496 35.96 5.27 -2.22
N LEU A 497 35.57 5.48 -0.97
CA LEU A 497 36.47 6.00 0.07
C LEU A 497 37.47 4.95 0.54
N ILE A 498 37.03 3.71 0.78
CA ILE A 498 37.91 2.59 1.19
C ILE A 498 38.95 2.31 0.10
N ASP A 499 38.51 2.25 -1.16
CA ASP A 499 39.40 2.02 -2.30
C ASP A 499 40.45 3.14 -2.45
N GLN A 500 40.04 4.39 -2.26
CA GLN A 500 41.00 5.51 -2.25
C GLN A 500 42.02 5.38 -1.11
N ILE A 501 41.59 4.97 0.09
CA ILE A 501 42.52 4.75 1.21
C ILE A 501 43.54 3.67 0.84
N ASP A 502 43.11 2.59 0.20
CA ASP A 502 43.99 1.51 -0.24
C ASP A 502 45.00 1.95 -1.30
N ILE A 503 44.59 2.83 -2.24
CA ILE A 503 45.49 3.43 -3.24
C ILE A 503 46.56 4.29 -2.57
N GLU A 504 46.18 5.21 -1.67
CA GLU A 504 47.15 6.08 -0.99
C GLU A 504 48.07 5.31 -0.02
N ARG A 505 47.59 4.19 0.54
CA ARG A 505 48.37 3.34 1.45
C ARG A 505 49.55 2.64 0.76
N GLN A 506 49.60 2.62 -0.57
CA GLN A 506 50.75 2.10 -1.30
C GLN A 506 52.00 2.98 -1.16
N THR A 507 51.82 4.28 -0.86
CA THR A 507 52.90 5.27 -0.83
C THR A 507 53.03 6.02 0.50
N LEU A 508 51.97 6.05 1.30
CA LEU A 508 51.91 6.80 2.57
C LEU A 508 51.70 5.86 3.78
N ASP A 509 52.07 6.32 4.97
CA ASP A 509 51.71 5.63 6.22
C ASP A 509 50.18 5.59 6.38
N ARG A 510 49.66 4.56 7.07
CA ARG A 510 48.21 4.29 7.18
C ARG A 510 47.42 5.53 7.60
N ASP A 511 47.83 6.22 8.66
CA ASP A 511 47.05 7.34 9.21
C ASP A 511 47.09 8.55 8.26
N GLU A 512 48.21 8.75 7.56
CA GLU A 512 48.36 9.81 6.55
C GLU A 512 47.59 9.48 5.26
N ALA A 513 47.66 8.24 4.79
CA ALA A 513 46.89 7.72 3.66
C ALA A 513 45.39 7.93 3.87
N ILE A 514 44.88 7.66 5.09
CA ILE A 514 43.46 7.89 5.43
C ILE A 514 43.09 9.37 5.30
N VAL A 515 43.91 10.29 5.85
CA VAL A 515 43.62 11.73 5.80
C VAL A 515 43.68 12.25 4.36
N VAL A 516 44.67 11.83 3.57
CA VAL A 516 44.82 12.24 2.17
C VAL A 516 43.66 11.72 1.32
N ALA A 517 43.29 10.44 1.47
CA ALA A 517 42.16 9.85 0.78
C ALA A 517 40.84 10.55 1.15
N ALA A 518 40.62 10.82 2.44
CA ALA A 518 39.45 11.54 2.91
C ALA A 518 39.36 12.94 2.29
N LYS A 519 40.47 13.71 2.27
CA LYS A 519 40.52 15.03 1.62
C LYS A 519 40.17 14.97 0.13
N LYS A 520 40.70 13.98 -0.60
CA LYS A 520 40.42 13.80 -2.04
C LYS A 520 38.96 13.44 -2.31
N ARG A 521 38.30 12.72 -1.39
CA ARG A 521 36.92 12.23 -1.56
C ARG A 521 35.84 13.13 -0.99
N LEU A 522 36.17 14.10 -0.13
CA LEU A 522 35.19 15.04 0.43
C LEU A 522 34.33 15.72 -0.64
N ARG A 523 34.96 16.33 -1.66
CA ARG A 523 34.23 17.09 -2.69
C ARG A 523 33.34 16.18 -3.55
N PRO A 524 33.84 15.07 -4.13
CA PRO A 524 32.99 14.15 -4.88
C PRO A 524 31.81 13.61 -4.07
N VAL A 525 32.02 13.14 -2.84
CA VAL A 525 30.95 12.54 -2.01
C VAL A 525 29.89 13.56 -1.64
N MET A 526 30.29 14.78 -1.28
CA MET A 526 29.34 15.87 -1.00
C MET A 526 28.57 16.28 -2.25
N LEU A 527 29.22 16.33 -3.42
CA LEU A 527 28.55 16.67 -4.68
C LEU A 527 27.49 15.63 -5.02
N THR A 528 27.83 14.34 -4.97
CA THR A 528 26.86 13.25 -5.22
C THR A 528 25.66 13.36 -4.27
N SER A 529 25.92 13.51 -2.97
CA SER A 529 24.85 13.60 -1.96
C SER A 529 23.95 14.82 -2.21
N LEU A 530 24.55 15.97 -2.48
CA LEU A 530 23.81 17.20 -2.75
C LEU A 530 23.00 17.12 -4.04
N THR A 531 23.56 16.53 -5.11
CA THR A 531 22.82 16.35 -6.37
C THR A 531 21.64 15.40 -6.21
N THR A 532 21.78 14.33 -5.43
CA THR A 532 20.66 13.42 -5.15
C THR A 532 19.61 14.10 -4.29
N ILE A 533 20.00 14.84 -3.25
CA ILE A 533 19.05 15.59 -2.41
C ILE A 533 18.29 16.61 -3.26
N LEU A 534 18.99 17.39 -4.10
CA LEU A 534 18.36 18.39 -4.98
C LEU A 534 17.50 17.76 -6.08
N GLY A 535 17.86 16.57 -6.57
CA GLY A 535 17.06 15.83 -7.55
C GLY A 535 15.78 15.23 -6.96
N LEU A 536 15.82 14.82 -5.69
CA LEU A 536 14.68 14.28 -4.96
C LEU A 536 13.80 15.36 -4.32
N LEU A 537 14.30 16.59 -4.15
CA LEU A 537 13.57 17.66 -3.49
C LEU A 537 12.26 18.04 -4.21
N PRO A 538 12.20 18.18 -5.55
CA PRO A 538 10.94 18.41 -6.24
C PRO A 538 9.97 17.25 -6.04
N MET A 539 10.48 16.01 -6.04
CA MET A 539 9.67 14.81 -5.85
C MET A 539 9.05 14.77 -4.45
N ALA A 540 9.80 15.17 -3.43
CA ALA A 540 9.33 15.28 -2.05
C ALA A 540 8.33 16.42 -1.80
N LEU A 541 8.22 17.39 -2.72
CA LEU A 541 7.34 18.56 -2.55
C LEU A 541 6.14 18.57 -3.50
N PHE A 542 6.22 17.90 -4.65
CA PHE A 542 5.28 18.08 -5.76
C PHE A 542 4.83 16.81 -6.50
N ASP A 543 5.48 15.65 -6.35
CA ASP A 543 5.15 14.42 -7.12
C ASP A 543 4.04 13.55 -6.49
N GLY A 544 3.30 14.12 -5.54
CA GLY A 544 2.15 13.51 -4.90
C GLY A 544 2.45 12.43 -3.85
N ALA A 545 1.40 12.05 -3.14
CA ALA A 545 1.45 11.23 -1.94
C ALA A 545 2.20 9.88 -2.07
N LEU A 546 2.31 9.30 -3.27
CA LEU A 546 2.96 7.99 -3.49
C LEU A 546 4.48 8.04 -3.25
N PHE A 547 5.14 9.05 -3.81
CA PHE A 547 6.60 9.15 -3.84
C PHE A 547 7.17 10.07 -2.76
N GLU A 548 6.34 10.95 -2.19
CA GLU A 548 6.74 11.89 -1.16
C GLU A 548 7.39 11.22 0.08
N PRO A 549 6.82 10.15 0.67
CA PRO A 549 7.46 9.45 1.79
C PRO A 549 8.81 8.83 1.41
N MET A 550 8.94 8.30 0.20
CA MET A 550 10.18 7.72 -0.32
C MET A 550 11.27 8.78 -0.48
N ALA A 551 10.96 9.87 -1.18
CA ALA A 551 11.90 10.95 -1.44
C ALA A 551 12.33 11.65 -0.14
N THR A 552 11.39 11.91 0.77
CA THR A 552 11.67 12.52 2.07
C THR A 552 12.59 11.66 2.92
N LEU A 553 12.32 10.34 3.00
CA LEU A 553 13.17 9.39 3.71
C LEU A 553 14.59 9.36 3.12
N MET A 554 14.71 9.32 1.79
CA MET A 554 16.00 9.29 1.10
C MET A 554 16.81 10.58 1.33
N ILE A 555 16.16 11.75 1.25
CA ILE A 555 16.77 13.05 1.52
C ILE A 555 17.30 13.11 2.94
N GLY A 556 16.49 12.75 3.93
CA GLY A 556 16.90 12.74 5.33
C GLY A 556 18.03 11.77 5.58
N GLY A 557 17.90 10.54 5.11
CA GLY A 557 18.93 9.53 5.23
C GLY A 557 20.28 10.00 4.63
N LEU A 558 20.29 10.59 3.44
CA LEU A 558 21.52 11.15 2.82
C LEU A 558 22.09 12.33 3.58
N LEU A 559 21.23 13.27 4.01
CA LEU A 559 21.66 14.50 4.67
C LEU A 559 22.45 14.21 5.95
N PHE A 560 22.04 13.19 6.72
CA PHE A 560 22.71 12.79 7.95
C PHE A 560 23.77 11.70 7.73
N ALA A 561 23.51 10.69 6.90
CA ALA A 561 24.44 9.57 6.73
C ALA A 561 25.67 9.92 5.92
N SER A 562 25.59 10.78 4.89
CA SER A 562 26.75 11.09 4.05
C SER A 562 27.87 11.83 4.80
N PRO A 563 27.61 12.92 5.55
CA PRO A 563 28.65 13.57 6.35
C PRO A 563 29.20 12.65 7.46
N LEU A 564 28.34 11.82 8.04
CA LEU A 564 28.75 10.90 9.10
C LEU A 564 29.62 9.76 8.55
N THR A 565 29.31 9.23 7.37
CA THR A 565 30.08 8.20 6.67
C THR A 565 31.50 8.67 6.38
N LEU A 566 31.66 9.94 5.99
CA LEU A 566 32.96 10.58 5.77
C LEU A 566 33.84 10.58 7.02
N LEU A 567 33.27 10.59 8.23
CA LEU A 567 34.02 10.47 9.48
C LEU A 567 34.15 9.02 9.97
N PHE A 568 33.07 8.24 9.82
CA PHE A 568 32.95 6.88 10.31
C PHE A 568 33.89 5.91 9.58
N VAL A 569 33.95 5.98 8.24
CA VAL A 569 34.77 5.05 7.43
C VAL A 569 36.27 5.20 7.73
N PRO A 570 36.86 6.42 7.79
CA PRO A 570 38.25 6.60 8.24
C PRO A 570 38.56 5.99 9.61
N CYS A 571 37.67 6.21 10.58
CA CYS A 571 37.83 5.70 11.93
C CYS A 571 37.70 4.17 11.98
N GLY A 572 36.69 3.61 11.32
CA GLY A 572 36.50 2.17 11.20
C GLY A 572 37.63 1.47 10.47
N TYR A 573 38.15 2.06 9.38
CA TYR A 573 39.30 1.53 8.66
C TYR A 573 40.54 1.47 9.55
N ARG A 574 40.84 2.54 10.30
CA ARG A 574 41.97 2.55 11.25
C ARG A 574 41.87 1.45 12.31
N LEU A 575 40.65 1.14 12.79
CA LEU A 575 40.42 0.10 13.81
C LEU A 575 40.58 -1.31 13.25
N MET A 576 40.10 -1.57 12.02
CA MET A 576 40.09 -2.91 11.42
C MET A 576 41.42 -3.30 10.75
N PHE A 577 42.24 -2.31 10.38
CA PHE A 577 43.51 -2.53 9.69
C PHE A 577 44.70 -2.06 10.55
N ALA A 578 45.55 -3.02 10.93
CA ALA A 578 46.79 -2.76 11.67
C ALA A 578 47.77 -1.89 10.85
N GLN A 579 48.65 -1.16 11.56
CA GLN A 579 49.78 -0.47 10.93
C GLN A 579 50.71 -1.51 10.29
N THR A 580 50.82 -1.47 8.97
CA THR A 580 51.91 -2.17 8.28
C THR A 580 53.05 -1.17 8.16
N LYS A 581 54.14 -1.36 8.92
CA LYS A 581 55.35 -0.56 8.75
C LYS A 581 55.80 -0.67 7.29
N SER A 582 55.94 0.47 6.62
CA SER A 582 56.56 0.54 5.29
C SER A 582 57.95 -0.08 5.35
N LEU A 583 58.22 -1.04 4.47
CA LEU A 583 59.58 -1.50 4.19
C LEU A 583 60.35 -0.30 3.66
N ALA A 584 61.34 0.14 4.45
CA ALA A 584 62.28 1.18 4.05
C ALA A 584 62.81 0.89 2.65
N GLN A 585 62.70 1.87 1.75
CA GLN A 585 63.43 1.86 0.48
C GLN A 585 64.92 1.68 0.80
N PRO A 586 65.62 0.69 0.21
CA PRO A 586 67.07 0.65 0.31
C PRO A 586 67.61 1.86 -0.47
N GLU A 587 68.29 2.74 0.25
CA GLU A 587 69.13 3.78 -0.34
C GLU A 587 70.10 3.11 -1.34
N MET A 588 69.88 3.30 -2.63
CA MET A 588 70.95 3.08 -3.59
C MET A 588 71.89 4.27 -3.51
N SER A 589 73.00 4.00 -2.83
CA SER A 589 74.19 4.82 -2.68
C SER A 589 74.60 5.49 -3.99
N ARG A 590 74.87 6.79 -3.89
CA ARG A 590 75.83 7.46 -4.76
C ARG A 590 77.19 6.77 -4.62
N SER A 591 77.72 6.27 -5.73
CA SER A 591 79.14 6.33 -6.08
C SER A 591 79.26 6.29 -7.59
#